data_AF-A0A5B0LP10-F1
#
_entry.id   AF-A0A5B0LP10-F1
#
_cell.length_a   1.000
_cell.length_b   1.000
_cell.length_c   1.000
_cell.angle_alpha   90.00
_cell.angle_beta   90.00
_cell.angle_gamma   90.00
#
_symmetry.space_group_name_H-M   'P 1'
#
loop_
_entity.id
_entity.type
_entity.pdbx_description
1 polymer ?
#
loop_
_entity_poly.entity_id
_entity_poly.type
_entity_poly.pdbx_seq_one_letter_code
_entity_poly.pdbx_strand_id
1 'polypeptide(L)'
;MAQYLKTFLAIYITFSIYITTTQTRCSEASLLRRSMAESGVGQKPLRELISGTEIHLSPERLQAENTVKEMSLDTYIQAAQNAFDLDGSYHGTLMNHLRSRIPFIGRSDMIQGNWLDHLVWFTLEKFPSGAQVGGVRVDARLDPQQFERVTQKFLSMILNV
;
A
#
# COMPACT_ATOMS: atom_id res chain seq x y z
N MET A 1 -10.23 50.74 22.01
CA MET A 1 -9.53 49.61 22.66
C MET A 1 -10.28 48.28 22.54
N ALA A 2 -11.58 48.21 22.85
CA ALA A 2 -12.36 46.96 22.83
C ALA A 2 -12.51 46.28 21.44
N GLN A 3 -12.43 47.04 20.35
CA GLN A 3 -12.61 46.51 18.99
C GLN A 3 -11.39 45.70 18.52
N TYR A 4 -10.18 46.16 18.86
CA TYR A 4 -8.93 45.45 18.55
C TYR A 4 -8.79 44.15 19.33
N LEU A 5 -9.28 44.09 20.57
CA LEU A 5 -9.26 42.88 21.39
C LEU A 5 -10.13 41.77 20.77
N LYS A 6 -11.30 42.13 20.21
CA LYS A 6 -12.18 41.18 19.51
C LYS A 6 -11.53 40.63 18.24
N THR A 7 -10.86 41.48 17.47
CA THR A 7 -10.15 41.05 16.25
C THR A 7 -8.97 40.14 16.56
N PHE A 8 -8.18 40.46 17.58
CA PHE A 8 -7.07 39.59 18.03
C PHE A 8 -7.57 38.23 18.53
N LEU A 9 -8.66 38.22 19.30
CA LEU A 9 -9.26 36.99 19.78
C LEU A 9 -9.79 36.13 18.63
N ALA A 10 -10.43 36.74 17.62
CA ALA A 10 -10.90 36.04 16.44
C ALA A 10 -9.73 35.43 15.63
N ILE A 11 -8.66 36.20 15.40
CA ILE A 11 -7.46 35.71 14.70
C ILE A 11 -6.83 34.54 15.48
N TYR A 12 -6.70 34.66 16.80
CA TYR A 12 -6.12 33.62 17.64
C TYR A 12 -6.95 32.33 17.63
N ILE A 13 -8.28 32.44 17.70
CA ILE A 13 -9.18 31.28 17.62
C ILE A 13 -9.08 30.62 16.24
N THR A 14 -9.13 31.40 15.16
CA THR A 14 -8.98 30.87 13.79
C THR A 14 -7.63 30.20 13.58
N PHE A 15 -6.56 30.79 14.10
CA PHE A 15 -5.21 30.23 14.01
C PHE A 15 -5.06 28.95 14.86
N SER A 16 -5.66 28.92 16.05
CA SER A 16 -5.68 27.73 16.91
C SER A 16 -6.45 26.59 16.25
N ILE A 17 -7.64 26.87 15.69
CA ILE A 17 -8.41 25.89 14.92
C ILE A 17 -7.61 25.43 13.71
N TYR A 18 -6.93 26.32 13.00
CA TYR A 18 -6.06 25.97 11.86
C TYR A 18 -4.90 25.07 12.29
N ILE A 19 -4.21 25.35 13.40
CA ILE A 19 -3.14 24.49 13.94
C ILE A 19 -3.71 23.14 14.38
N THR A 20 -4.83 23.10 15.09
CA THR A 20 -5.42 21.83 15.54
C THR A 20 -5.94 21.00 14.37
N THR A 21 -6.54 21.63 13.35
CA THR A 21 -6.99 20.94 12.12
C THR A 21 -5.82 20.53 11.22
N THR A 22 -4.70 21.25 11.23
CA THR A 22 -3.49 20.84 10.50
C THR A 22 -2.70 19.78 11.27
N GLN A 23 -2.65 19.79 12.60
CA GLN A 23 -2.05 18.73 13.42
C GLN A 23 -2.86 17.44 13.40
N THR A 24 -4.20 17.52 13.41
CA THR A 24 -5.06 16.34 13.16
C THR A 24 -4.95 15.83 11.71
N ARG A 25 -4.51 16.69 10.78
CA ARG A 25 -4.13 16.31 9.40
C ARG A 25 -2.64 16.00 9.21
N CYS A 26 -1.78 16.11 10.23
CA CYS A 26 -0.56 15.32 10.34
C CYS A 26 -1.02 13.88 10.57
N SER A 27 -1.49 13.33 9.46
CA SER A 27 -2.36 12.18 9.31
C SER A 27 -1.79 10.98 10.05
N GLU A 28 -2.65 10.08 10.51
CA GLU A 28 -2.26 8.70 10.86
C GLU A 28 -1.22 8.14 9.88
N ALA A 29 -1.30 8.47 8.58
CA ALA A 29 -0.32 8.07 7.58
C ALA A 29 1.11 8.57 7.85
N SER A 30 1.28 9.76 8.44
CA SER A 30 2.59 10.30 8.85
C SER A 30 3.12 9.64 10.12
N LEU A 31 2.25 9.33 11.09
CA LEU A 31 2.61 8.57 12.30
C LEU A 31 2.91 7.10 11.98
N LEU A 32 2.12 6.48 11.09
CA LEU A 32 2.37 5.16 10.51
C LEU A 32 3.68 5.17 9.72
N ARG A 33 3.94 6.15 8.84
CA ARG A 33 5.24 6.26 8.13
C ARG A 33 6.42 6.37 9.10
N ARG A 34 6.27 7.14 10.19
CA ARG A 34 7.33 7.32 11.19
C ARG A 34 7.57 6.05 12.01
N SER A 35 6.49 5.42 12.48
CA SER A 35 6.49 4.09 13.11
C SER A 35 7.10 3.02 12.20
N MET A 36 6.80 3.07 10.90
CA MET A 36 7.30 2.13 9.90
C MET A 36 8.76 2.37 9.49
N ALA A 37 9.29 3.58 9.68
CA ALA A 37 10.69 3.90 9.45
C ALA A 37 11.59 3.52 10.64
N GLU A 38 11.03 3.51 11.86
CA GLU A 38 11.75 3.23 13.11
C GLU A 38 11.72 1.76 13.54
N SER A 39 10.81 0.95 12.98
CA SER A 39 10.69 -0.48 13.30
C SER A 39 11.14 -1.36 12.13
N GLY A 40 11.62 -2.58 12.42
CA GLY A 40 12.05 -3.58 11.44
C GLY A 40 10.92 -4.13 10.55
N VAL A 41 10.17 -3.24 9.89
CA VAL A 41 8.96 -3.49 9.10
C VAL A 41 9.17 -4.49 7.98
N GLY A 42 10.39 -4.59 7.44
CA GLY A 42 10.72 -5.63 6.46
C GLY A 42 10.49 -7.04 7.01
N GLN A 43 10.75 -7.26 8.30
CA GLN A 43 10.74 -8.58 8.95
C GLN A 43 9.42 -8.92 9.64
N LYS A 44 8.53 -7.94 9.83
CA LYS A 44 7.22 -8.18 10.44
C LYS A 44 6.24 -8.78 9.42
N PRO A 45 5.34 -9.68 9.85
CA PRO A 45 4.26 -10.19 9.00
C PRO A 45 3.41 -9.05 8.42
N LEU A 46 3.02 -9.15 7.15
CA LEU A 46 2.18 -8.17 6.48
C LEU A 46 0.85 -7.96 7.23
N ARG A 47 0.29 -8.98 7.87
CA ARG A 47 -0.91 -8.88 8.72
C ARG A 47 -0.82 -7.88 9.86
N GLU A 48 0.38 -7.57 10.35
CA GLU A 48 0.59 -6.61 11.44
C GLU A 48 0.69 -5.17 10.94
N LEU A 49 0.78 -4.98 9.62
CA LEU A 49 0.98 -3.68 8.99
C LEU A 49 -0.33 -3.12 8.43
N ILE A 50 -1.48 -3.72 8.77
CA ILE A 50 -2.76 -3.41 8.12
C ILE A 50 -3.86 -2.87 9.02
N SER A 51 -4.71 -2.06 8.38
CA SER A 51 -6.05 -1.66 8.80
C SER A 51 -6.96 -1.86 7.58
N GLY A 52 -7.72 -2.96 7.51
CA GLY A 52 -8.57 -3.26 6.35
C GLY A 52 -9.59 -4.38 6.58
N THR A 53 -10.78 -4.19 6.00
CA THR A 53 -12.04 -4.91 6.24
C THR A 53 -12.11 -6.26 5.52
N GLU A 54 -12.71 -7.27 6.17
CA GLU A 54 -12.96 -8.59 5.59
C GLU A 54 -14.04 -8.50 4.48
N ILE A 55 -13.68 -8.93 3.27
CA ILE A 55 -14.58 -9.07 2.12
C ILE A 55 -14.78 -10.57 1.85
N HIS A 56 -15.95 -10.95 1.34
CA HIS A 56 -16.22 -12.33 0.97
C HIS A 56 -15.40 -12.71 -0.28
N LEU A 57 -14.41 -13.58 -0.10
CA LEU A 57 -13.49 -14.05 -1.15
C LEU A 57 -13.76 -15.51 -1.49
N SER A 58 -13.39 -15.93 -2.71
CA SER A 58 -13.33 -17.35 -3.02
C SER A 58 -12.31 -18.05 -2.09
N PRO A 59 -12.48 -19.36 -1.79
CA PRO A 59 -11.56 -20.08 -0.89
C PRO A 59 -10.09 -20.00 -1.32
N GLU A 60 -9.83 -20.07 -2.62
CA GLU A 60 -8.49 -19.96 -3.21
C GLU A 60 -7.87 -18.56 -3.01
N ARG A 61 -8.67 -17.51 -3.20
CA ARG A 61 -8.26 -16.12 -2.96
C ARG A 61 -8.01 -15.86 -1.47
N LEU A 62 -8.86 -16.43 -0.61
CA LEU A 62 -8.69 -16.32 0.84
C LEU A 62 -7.43 -17.04 1.31
N GLN A 63 -7.14 -18.22 0.76
CA GLN A 63 -5.90 -18.94 1.03
C GLN A 63 -4.68 -18.14 0.59
N ALA A 64 -4.67 -17.63 -0.65
CA ALA A 64 -3.58 -16.79 -1.16
C ALA A 64 -3.38 -15.53 -0.30
N GLU A 65 -4.47 -14.86 0.08
CA GLU A 65 -4.42 -13.69 0.96
C GLU A 65 -3.83 -14.02 2.33
N ASN A 66 -4.26 -15.11 2.95
CA ASN A 66 -3.72 -15.54 4.24
C ASN A 66 -2.23 -15.87 4.12
N THR A 67 -1.82 -16.61 3.09
CA THR A 67 -0.40 -16.93 2.88
C THR A 67 0.44 -15.66 2.70
N VAL A 68 -0.02 -14.69 1.91
CA VAL A 68 0.71 -13.41 1.72
C VAL A 68 0.72 -12.59 3.00
N LYS A 69 -0.38 -12.57 3.77
CA LYS A 69 -0.46 -11.87 5.07
C LYS A 69 0.53 -12.41 6.10
N GLU A 70 0.83 -13.71 6.06
CA GLU A 70 1.83 -14.35 6.92
C GLU A 70 3.27 -14.02 6.49
N MET A 71 3.50 -13.66 5.21
CA MET A 71 4.82 -13.27 4.73
C MET A 71 5.26 -11.96 5.36
N SER A 72 6.57 -11.84 5.59
CA SER A 72 7.18 -10.54 5.82
C SER A 72 7.21 -9.72 4.53
N LEU A 73 7.24 -8.39 4.62
CA LEU A 73 7.33 -7.54 3.42
C LEU A 73 8.61 -7.85 2.62
N ASP A 74 9.70 -8.17 3.30
CA ASP A 74 10.97 -8.60 2.69
C ASP A 74 10.80 -9.90 1.91
N THR A 75 10.17 -10.91 2.54
CA THR A 75 9.88 -12.20 1.90
C THR A 75 8.98 -12.05 0.68
N TYR A 76 7.94 -11.20 0.77
CA TYR A 76 7.05 -10.92 -0.35
C TYR A 76 7.79 -10.26 -1.52
N ILE A 77 8.63 -9.26 -1.24
CA ILE A 77 9.42 -8.57 -2.27
C ILE A 77 10.43 -9.52 -2.89
N GLN A 78 11.11 -10.33 -2.09
CA GLN A 78 12.05 -11.34 -2.58
C GLN A 78 11.36 -12.38 -3.46
N ALA A 79 10.16 -12.84 -3.09
CA ALA A 79 9.38 -13.76 -3.90
C ALA A 79 8.99 -13.14 -5.25
N ALA A 80 8.55 -11.88 -5.26
CA ALA A 80 8.28 -11.15 -6.50
C ALA A 80 9.54 -10.95 -7.34
N GLN A 81 10.66 -10.61 -6.71
CA GLN A 81 11.94 -10.43 -7.40
C GLN A 81 12.40 -11.73 -8.07
N ASN A 82 12.34 -12.85 -7.34
CA ASN A 82 12.75 -14.16 -7.85
C ASN A 82 11.81 -14.66 -8.96
N ALA A 83 10.49 -14.50 -8.77
CA ALA A 83 9.49 -15.00 -9.71
C ALA A 83 9.54 -14.29 -11.08
N PHE A 84 10.01 -13.04 -11.11
CA PHE A 84 10.03 -12.20 -12.30
C PHE A 84 11.44 -11.79 -12.75
N ASP A 85 12.48 -12.42 -12.20
CA ASP A 85 13.89 -12.15 -12.51
C ASP A 85 14.22 -10.64 -12.48
N LEU A 86 13.75 -9.95 -11.43
CA LEU A 86 13.92 -8.50 -11.30
C LEU A 86 15.32 -8.19 -10.74
N ASP A 87 15.92 -7.12 -11.25
CA ASP A 87 17.26 -6.69 -10.84
C ASP A 87 17.39 -6.46 -9.31
N GLY A 88 18.59 -6.65 -8.77
CA GLY A 88 18.88 -6.44 -7.34
C GLY A 88 18.50 -5.06 -6.81
N SER A 89 18.63 -4.02 -7.63
CA SER A 89 18.23 -2.65 -7.26
C SER A 89 16.71 -2.49 -7.05
N TYR A 90 15.94 -3.43 -7.59
CA TYR A 90 14.48 -3.40 -7.54
C TYR A 90 13.95 -3.67 -6.13
N HIS A 91 14.65 -4.49 -5.34
CA HIS A 91 14.26 -4.82 -3.97
C HIS A 91 14.10 -3.55 -3.10
N GLY A 92 15.11 -2.68 -3.08
CA GLY A 92 15.08 -1.43 -2.31
C GLY A 92 14.03 -0.44 -2.83
N THR A 93 13.85 -0.38 -4.14
CA THR A 93 12.85 0.49 -4.79
C THR A 93 11.43 0.07 -4.42
N LEU A 94 11.14 -1.23 -4.53
CA LEU A 94 9.84 -1.78 -4.19
C LEU A 94 9.56 -1.69 -2.68
N MET A 95 10.56 -1.97 -1.84
CA MET A 95 10.45 -1.82 -0.37
C MET A 95 10.04 -0.40 0.03
N ASN A 96 10.72 0.61 -0.51
CA ASN A 96 10.41 2.01 -0.19
C ASN A 96 9.02 2.42 -0.69
N HIS A 97 8.64 1.96 -1.89
CA HIS A 97 7.32 2.22 -2.45
C HIS A 97 6.21 1.58 -1.60
N LEU A 98 6.30 0.27 -1.34
CA LEU A 98 5.29 -0.46 -0.57
C LEU A 98 5.16 0.05 0.86
N ARG A 99 6.26 0.37 1.55
CA ARG A 99 6.19 1.01 2.88
C ARG A 99 5.37 2.30 2.88
N SER A 100 5.42 3.08 1.80
CA SER A 100 4.64 4.30 1.67
C SER A 100 3.17 4.04 1.30
N ARG A 101 2.84 2.87 0.74
CA ARG A 101 1.51 2.54 0.20
C ARG A 101 0.68 1.61 1.09
N ILE A 102 1.31 0.75 1.89
CA ILE A 102 0.65 -0.18 2.81
C ILE A 102 -0.40 0.52 3.71
N PRO A 103 -0.15 1.71 4.29
CA PRO A 103 -1.16 2.41 5.09
C PRO A 103 -2.44 2.78 4.33
N PHE A 104 -2.42 2.76 2.99
CA PHE A 104 -3.54 3.11 2.13
C PHE A 104 -4.24 1.88 1.54
N ILE A 105 -3.75 0.66 1.80
CA ILE A 105 -4.40 -0.57 1.36
C ILE A 105 -5.78 -0.67 2.05
N GLY A 106 -6.82 -1.04 1.28
CA GLY A 106 -8.19 -1.14 1.78
C GLY A 106 -8.91 0.21 2.00
N ARG A 107 -8.22 1.35 1.80
CA ARG A 107 -8.78 2.71 1.96
C ARG A 107 -8.92 3.47 0.62
N SER A 108 -8.57 2.84 -0.50
CA SER A 108 -8.55 3.48 -1.81
C SER A 108 -9.85 3.23 -2.57
N ASP A 109 -10.66 4.27 -2.76
CA ASP A 109 -11.85 4.21 -3.61
C ASP A 109 -11.51 4.06 -5.11
N MET A 110 -10.23 4.26 -5.47
CA MET A 110 -9.77 4.21 -6.87
C MET A 110 -9.51 2.79 -7.38
N ILE A 111 -9.31 1.83 -6.48
CA ILE A 111 -9.04 0.43 -6.82
C ILE A 111 -10.21 -0.37 -6.28
N GLN A 112 -10.99 -0.98 -7.17
CA GLN A 112 -11.96 -1.98 -6.76
C GLN A 112 -11.19 -3.27 -6.49
N GLY A 113 -11.26 -3.77 -5.25
CA GLY A 113 -10.59 -5.00 -4.88
C GLY A 113 -10.47 -5.16 -3.37
N ASN A 114 -9.95 -6.31 -2.97
CA ASN A 114 -9.63 -6.59 -1.57
C ASN A 114 -8.22 -6.05 -1.22
N TRP A 115 -7.81 -6.32 0.01
CA TRP A 115 -6.47 -5.99 0.48
C TRP A 115 -5.34 -6.50 -0.45
N LEU A 116 -5.46 -7.75 -0.90
CA LEU A 116 -4.45 -8.40 -1.73
C LEU A 116 -4.35 -7.76 -3.12
N ASP A 117 -5.48 -7.39 -3.70
CA ASP A 117 -5.56 -6.71 -5.00
C ASP A 117 -4.82 -5.36 -4.95
N HIS A 118 -5.02 -4.59 -3.87
CA HIS A 118 -4.32 -3.31 -3.68
C HIS A 118 -2.80 -3.52 -3.50
N LEU A 119 -2.39 -4.55 -2.75
CA LEU A 119 -0.97 -4.86 -2.59
C LEU A 119 -0.33 -5.23 -3.93
N VAL A 120 -0.97 -6.11 -4.70
CA VAL A 120 -0.50 -6.51 -6.04
C VAL A 120 -0.45 -5.30 -6.96
N TRP A 121 -1.48 -4.45 -6.97
CA TRP A 121 -1.48 -3.22 -7.75
C TRP A 121 -0.26 -2.34 -7.44
N PHE A 122 -0.01 -2.02 -6.17
CA PHE A 122 1.13 -1.19 -5.78
C PHE A 122 2.47 -1.84 -6.14
N THR A 123 2.55 -3.16 -6.13
CA THR A 123 3.74 -3.89 -6.58
C THR A 123 3.98 -3.73 -8.08
N LEU A 124 2.92 -3.90 -8.88
CA LEU A 124 2.99 -3.79 -10.33
C LEU A 124 3.27 -2.36 -10.82
N GLU A 125 2.87 -1.33 -10.08
CA GLU A 125 3.20 0.08 -10.39
C GLU A 125 4.70 0.36 -10.51
N LYS A 126 5.53 -0.47 -9.89
CA LYS A 126 6.99 -0.32 -9.96
C LYS A 126 7.64 -1.20 -11.00
N PHE A 127 6.92 -2.12 -11.63
CA PHE A 127 7.52 -3.10 -12.53
C PHE A 127 8.28 -2.40 -13.66
N PRO A 128 9.37 -3.00 -14.17
CA PRO A 128 10.08 -2.46 -15.32
C PRO A 128 9.11 -2.22 -16.49
N SER A 129 9.31 -1.13 -17.24
CA SER A 129 8.47 -0.87 -18.42
C SER A 129 8.57 -2.01 -19.42
N GLY A 130 7.44 -2.36 -20.03
CA GLY A 130 7.33 -3.52 -20.92
C GLY A 130 7.31 -4.88 -20.22
N ALA A 131 7.38 -4.94 -18.88
CA ALA A 131 7.19 -6.19 -18.16
C ALA A 131 5.80 -6.76 -18.42
N GLN A 132 5.72 -8.09 -18.50
CA GLN A 132 4.50 -8.80 -18.79
C GLN A 132 4.21 -9.85 -17.74
N VAL A 133 2.96 -9.88 -17.28
CA VAL A 133 2.46 -10.90 -16.37
C VAL A 133 1.32 -11.61 -17.09
N GLY A 134 1.49 -12.91 -17.35
CA GLY A 134 0.50 -13.68 -18.10
C GLY A 134 0.24 -13.19 -19.53
N GLY A 135 1.26 -12.57 -20.16
CA GLY A 135 1.17 -12.00 -21.50
C GLY A 135 0.50 -10.61 -21.57
N VAL A 136 0.20 -10.01 -20.41
CA VAL A 136 -0.38 -8.66 -20.32
C VAL A 136 0.69 -7.69 -19.83
N ARG A 137 0.84 -6.57 -20.53
CA ARG A 137 1.77 -5.50 -20.14
C ARG A 137 1.26 -4.78 -18.89
N VAL A 138 2.10 -4.71 -17.86
CA VAL A 138 1.73 -4.16 -16.55
C VAL A 138 1.79 -2.63 -16.49
N ASP A 139 2.46 -2.00 -17.45
CA ASP A 139 2.52 -0.54 -17.61
C ASP A 139 1.32 0.05 -18.39
N ALA A 140 0.44 -0.81 -18.90
CA ALA A 140 -0.80 -0.40 -19.55
C ALA A 140 -1.92 -0.16 -18.53
N ARG A 141 -2.90 0.67 -18.91
CA ARG A 141 -4.14 0.80 -18.15
C ARG A 141 -4.94 -0.49 -18.29
N LEU A 142 -4.93 -1.32 -17.24
CA LEU A 142 -5.64 -2.59 -17.20
C LEU A 142 -7.13 -2.35 -16.95
N ASP A 143 -7.97 -3.03 -17.72
CA ASP A 143 -9.39 -3.17 -17.38
C ASP A 143 -9.57 -4.17 -16.21
N PRO A 144 -10.75 -4.23 -15.56
CA PRO A 144 -10.96 -5.10 -14.41
C PRO A 144 -10.69 -6.60 -14.68
N GLN A 145 -11.01 -7.10 -15.87
CA GLN A 145 -10.79 -8.52 -16.21
C GLN A 145 -9.30 -8.81 -16.45
N GLN A 146 -8.61 -7.89 -17.12
CA GLN A 146 -7.16 -7.96 -17.30
C GLN A 146 -6.45 -7.92 -15.95
N PHE A 147 -6.86 -7.01 -15.07
CA PHE A 147 -6.28 -6.88 -13.74
C PHE A 147 -6.50 -8.12 -12.88
N GLU A 148 -7.69 -8.73 -12.93
CA GLU A 148 -7.94 -10.01 -12.25
C GLU A 148 -7.03 -11.11 -12.77
N ARG A 149 -6.91 -11.26 -14.10
CA ARG A 149 -6.03 -12.27 -14.72
C ARG A 149 -4.56 -12.07 -14.37
N VAL A 150 -4.10 -10.81 -14.41
CA VAL A 150 -2.74 -10.43 -14.03
C VAL A 150 -2.49 -10.76 -12.56
N THR A 151 -3.44 -10.40 -11.69
CA THR A 151 -3.34 -10.65 -10.24
C THR A 151 -3.27 -12.13 -9.94
N GLN A 152 -4.18 -12.93 -10.51
CA GLN A 152 -4.16 -14.39 -10.35
C GLN A 152 -2.83 -14.98 -10.84
N LYS A 153 -2.33 -14.54 -12.00
CA LYS A 153 -1.07 -15.06 -12.54
C LYS A 153 0.13 -14.64 -11.69
N PHE A 154 0.17 -13.39 -11.25
CA PHE A 154 1.18 -12.87 -10.33
C PHE A 154 1.24 -13.69 -9.05
N LEU A 155 0.09 -13.86 -8.38
CA LEU A 155 -0.01 -14.63 -7.13
C LEU A 155 0.44 -16.08 -7.34
N SER A 156 0.01 -16.71 -8.44
CA SER A 156 0.44 -18.08 -8.76
C SER A 156 1.96 -18.20 -8.96
N MET A 157 2.62 -17.13 -9.39
CA MET A 157 4.07 -17.15 -9.62
C MET A 157 4.83 -16.94 -8.30
N ILE A 158 4.39 -16.04 -7.43
CA ILE A 158 5.09 -15.76 -6.17
C ILE A 158 4.80 -16.79 -5.06
N LEU A 159 3.67 -17.50 -5.12
CA LEU A 159 3.27 -18.50 -4.12
C LEU A 159 3.74 -19.93 -4.46
N ASN A 160 4.19 -20.17 -5.69
CA ASN A 160 4.71 -21.48 -6.13
C ASN A 160 6.26 -21.49 -6.23
N VAL A 161 6.94 -20.51 -5.62
CA VAL A 161 8.42 -20.44 -5.56
C VAL A 161 8.96 -21.29 -4.42
#